data_AF-A0A7V9S1K0-F1
#
_entry.id   AF-A0A7V9S1K0-F1
#
_cell.length_a   1.000
_cell.length_b   1.000
_cell.length_c   1.000
_cell.angle_alpha   90.00
_cell.angle_beta   90.00
_cell.angle_gamma   90.00
#
_symmetry.space_group_name_H-M   'P 1'
#
loop_
_entity.id
_entity.type
_entity.pdbx_description
1 polymer ?
#
loop_
_entity_poly.entity_id
_entity_poly.type
_entity_poly.pdbx_seq_one_letter_code
_entity_poly.pdbx_strand_id
1 'polypeptide(L)'
;RVSAPRELEGPLPAGARVGSVAAVYRGRVVGTVALLSERAVPGPSRLRRAASALGLPVLSLFVLLAGALIGLRLRAVRLGRPPAR
;
A
#
# COMPACT_ATOMS: atom_id res chain seq x y z
N ARG A 1 -2.62 -19.75 22.48
CA ARG A 1 -1.72 -18.91 21.65
C ARG A 1 -2.24 -18.90 20.22
N VAL A 2 -2.51 -17.73 19.66
CA VAL A 2 -2.95 -17.58 18.28
C VAL A 2 -1.74 -17.27 17.40
N SER A 3 -1.62 -17.97 16.27
CA SER A 3 -0.60 -17.77 15.26
C SER A 3 -1.28 -17.51 13.92
N ALA A 4 -1.50 -16.23 13.63
CA ALA A 4 -2.06 -15.76 12.38
C ALA A 4 -1.21 -14.59 11.86
N PRO A 5 -0.98 -14.50 10.54
CA PRO A 5 -0.31 -13.36 9.93
C PRO A 5 -1.16 -12.09 10.08
N ARG A 6 -0.50 -10.92 10.22
CA ARG A 6 -1.18 -9.62 10.34
C ARG A 6 -1.80 -9.16 9.02
N GLU A 7 -1.23 -9.58 7.91
CA GLU A 7 -1.68 -9.29 6.56
C GLU A 7 -1.81 -10.59 5.79
N LEU A 8 -2.86 -10.68 4.96
CA LEU A 8 -3.16 -11.83 4.10
C LEU A 8 -3.29 -11.33 2.67
N GLU A 9 -2.47 -11.86 1.77
CA GLU A 9 -2.58 -11.58 0.35
C GLU A 9 -3.69 -12.44 -0.28
N GLY A 10 -4.68 -11.77 -0.86
CA GLY A 10 -5.80 -12.41 -1.55
C GLY A 10 -5.56 -12.56 -3.06
N PRO A 11 -6.39 -13.34 -3.78
CA PRO A 11 -7.68 -13.91 -3.35
C PRO A 11 -7.55 -15.21 -2.54
N LEU A 12 -8.40 -15.40 -1.53
CA LEU A 12 -8.48 -16.63 -0.74
C LEU A 12 -9.85 -17.30 -0.92
N PRO A 13 -9.92 -18.60 -1.24
CA PRO A 13 -11.18 -19.33 -1.28
C PRO A 13 -11.74 -19.53 0.13
N ALA A 14 -13.03 -19.86 0.24
CA ALA A 14 -13.62 -20.31 1.49
C ALA A 14 -12.95 -21.63 1.92
N GLY A 15 -12.71 -21.80 3.22
CA GLY A 15 -12.03 -22.97 3.79
C GLY A 15 -10.50 -22.95 3.65
N ALA A 16 -9.89 -21.88 3.13
CA ALA A 16 -8.44 -21.77 3.04
C ALA A 16 -7.83 -21.60 4.44
N ARG A 17 -6.73 -22.32 4.72
CA ARG A 17 -6.01 -22.19 5.99
C ARG A 17 -5.28 -20.84 6.04
N VAL A 18 -5.62 -20.03 7.03
CA VAL A 18 -5.03 -18.69 7.25
C VAL A 18 -4.09 -18.64 8.46
N GLY A 19 -4.15 -19.63 9.35
CA GLY A 19 -3.31 -19.69 10.54
C GLY A 19 -3.62 -20.87 11.44
N SER A 20 -3.23 -20.77 12.71
CA SER A 20 -3.53 -21.78 13.73
C SER A 20 -3.73 -21.19 15.12
N VAL A 21 -4.52 -21.88 15.94
CA VAL A 21 -4.67 -21.59 17.36
C VAL A 21 -4.17 -22.79 18.15
N ALA A 22 -3.18 -22.56 18.99
CA ALA A 22 -2.70 -23.54 19.96
C ALA A 22 -3.41 -23.36 21.30
N ALA A 23 -4.05 -24.42 21.80
CA ALA A 23 -4.53 -24.51 23.17
C ALA A 23 -3.35 -24.81 24.09
N VAL A 24 -3.20 -24.04 25.18
CA VAL A 24 -2.07 -24.16 26.10
C VAL A 24 -2.60 -24.44 27.50
N TYR A 25 -2.13 -25.51 28.13
CA TYR A 25 -2.44 -25.86 29.51
C TYR A 25 -1.13 -26.02 30.28
N ARG A 26 -1.00 -25.29 31.40
CA ARG A 26 0.22 -25.26 32.24
C ARG A 26 1.52 -25.04 31.43
N GLY A 27 1.49 -24.11 30.48
CA GLY A 27 2.65 -23.78 29.64
C GLY A 27 2.96 -24.79 28.53
N ARG A 28 2.24 -25.92 28.44
CA ARG A 28 2.38 -26.90 27.36
C ARG A 28 1.26 -26.77 26.34
N VAL A 29 1.60 -26.86 25.05
CA VAL A 29 0.59 -26.92 23.98
C VAL A 29 -0.11 -28.27 24.06
N VAL A 30 -1.42 -28.26 24.27
CA VAL A 30 -2.27 -29.47 24.39
C VAL A 30 -3.05 -29.78 23.13
N GLY A 31 -3.10 -28.86 22.18
CA GLY A 31 -3.74 -29.06 20.88
C GLY A 31 -3.53 -27.86 19.98
N THR A 32 -3.58 -28.09 18.67
CA THR A 32 -3.51 -27.01 17.67
C THR A 32 -4.65 -27.19 16.67
N VAL A 33 -5.42 -26.14 16.46
CA VAL A 33 -6.55 -26.11 15.52
C VAL A 33 -6.22 -25.16 14.37
N ALA A 34 -6.57 -25.53 13.14
CA ALA A 34 -6.40 -24.66 11.97
C ALA A 34 -7.42 -23.52 11.99
N LEU A 35 -6.98 -22.32 11.67
CA LEU A 35 -7.87 -21.20 11.34
C LEU A 35 -8.15 -21.25 9.85
N LEU A 36 -9.43 -21.24 9.48
CA LEU A 36 -9.90 -21.29 8.10
C LEU A 36 -10.63 -19.99 7.75
N SER A 37 -10.54 -19.56 6.49
CA SER A 37 -11.38 -18.49 5.97
C SER A 37 -12.83 -18.95 5.89
N GLU A 38 -13.73 -18.31 6.63
CA GLU A 38 -15.16 -18.65 6.62
C GLU A 38 -15.81 -18.37 5.26
N ARG A 39 -15.42 -17.26 4.62
CA ARG A 39 -15.94 -16.80 3.33
C ARG A 39 -14.80 -16.53 2.36
N ALA A 40 -15.11 -16.58 1.07
CA ALA A 40 -14.16 -16.21 0.03
C ALA A 40 -13.75 -14.73 0.21
N VAL A 41 -12.45 -14.48 0.28
CA VAL A 41 -11.89 -13.13 0.33
C VAL A 41 -11.54 -12.73 -1.09
N PRO A 42 -12.31 -11.81 -1.71
CA PRO A 42 -12.03 -11.37 -3.06
C PRO A 42 -10.67 -10.66 -3.14
N GLY A 43 -9.94 -10.93 -4.21
CA GLY A 43 -8.68 -10.24 -4.48
C GLY A 43 -8.88 -8.74 -4.76
N PRO A 44 -7.80 -7.94 -4.79
CA PRO A 44 -7.91 -6.52 -5.11
C PRO A 44 -8.62 -6.35 -6.46
N SER A 45 -9.66 -5.52 -6.49
CA SER A 45 -10.40 -5.24 -7.72
C SER A 45 -9.45 -4.71 -8.80
N ARG A 46 -9.72 -5.03 -10.08
CA ARG A 46 -8.89 -4.55 -11.20
C ARG A 46 -8.72 -3.02 -11.18
N LEU A 47 -9.76 -2.30 -10.75
CA LEU A 47 -9.75 -0.85 -10.52
C LEU A 47 -8.77 -0.43 -9.42
N ARG A 48 -8.70 -1.16 -8.29
CA ARG A 48 -7.75 -0.88 -7.20
C ARG A 48 -6.31 -1.09 -7.67
N ARG A 49 -6.06 -2.13 -8.47
CA ARG A 49 -4.73 -2.39 -9.06
C ARG A 49 -4.33 -1.29 -10.05
N ALA A 50 -5.27 -0.79 -10.86
CA ALA A 50 -5.03 0.33 -11.77
C ALA A 50 -4.76 1.65 -11.02
N ALA A 51 -5.52 1.95 -9.97
CA ALA A 51 -5.31 3.13 -9.14
C ALA A 51 -3.93 3.11 -8.44
N SER A 52 -3.50 1.94 -7.94
CA SER A 52 -2.16 1.77 -7.38
C SER A 52 -1.04 1.98 -8.40
N ALA A 53 -1.24 1.55 -9.65
CA ALA A 53 -0.29 1.79 -10.74
C ALA A 53 -0.21 3.27 -11.15
N LEU A 54 -1.31 4.02 -10.99
CA LEU A 54 -1.42 5.42 -11.38
C LEU A 54 -0.93 6.40 -10.30
N GLY A 55 -0.85 6.01 -9.03
CA GLY A 55 -0.50 6.93 -7.93
C GLY A 55 0.89 7.56 -8.04
N LEU A 56 1.92 6.74 -8.28
CA LEU A 56 3.32 7.20 -8.43
C LEU A 56 3.58 8.02 -9.71
N PRO A 57 3.14 7.60 -10.92
CA PRO A 57 3.38 8.36 -12.15
C PRO A 57 2.62 9.68 -12.21
N VAL A 58 1.44 9.77 -11.58
CA VAL A 58 0.68 11.03 -11.52
C VAL A 58 1.34 12.02 -10.57
N LEU A 59 1.87 11.55 -9.43
CA LEU A 59 2.61 12.40 -8.50
C LEU A 59 3.87 12.96 -9.15
N SER A 60 4.65 12.14 -9.87
CA SER A 60 5.87 12.59 -10.53
C SER A 60 5.59 13.63 -11.63
N LEU A 61 4.49 13.48 -12.39
CA LEU A 61 4.05 14.48 -13.35
C LEU A 61 3.71 15.82 -12.68
N PHE A 62 3.00 15.78 -11.54
CA PHE A 62 2.68 16.98 -10.76
C PHE A 62 3.93 17.69 -10.23
N VAL A 63 4.90 16.92 -9.71
CA VAL A 63 6.17 17.46 -9.21
C VAL A 63 6.98 18.10 -10.34
N LEU A 64 7.06 17.44 -11.51
CA LEU A 64 7.73 17.98 -12.69
C LEU A 64 7.07 19.27 -13.17
N LEU A 65 5.74 19.30 -13.25
CA LEU A 65 4.99 20.48 -13.68
C LEU A 65 5.20 21.65 -12.71
N ALA A 66 5.10 21.40 -11.39
CA ALA A 66 5.35 22.40 -10.36
C ALA A 66 6.78 22.93 -10.43
N GLY A 67 7.78 22.04 -10.54
CA GLY A 67 9.19 22.42 -10.69
C GLY A 67 9.45 23.26 -11.95
N ALA A 68 8.85 22.89 -13.08
CA ALA A 68 8.95 23.64 -14.33
C ALA A 68 8.34 25.06 -14.22
N LEU A 69 7.17 25.18 -13.60
CA LEU A 69 6.52 26.47 -13.36
C LEU A 69 7.33 27.37 -12.43
N ILE A 70 7.86 26.79 -11.34
CA ILE A 70 8.74 27.51 -10.40
C ILE A 70 10.01 27.96 -11.10
N GLY A 71 10.66 27.08 -11.86
CA GLY A 71 11.86 27.40 -12.63
C GLY A 71 11.62 28.51 -13.65
N LEU A 72 10.50 28.46 -14.37
CA LEU A 72 10.12 29.49 -15.34
C LEU A 72 9.86 30.84 -14.64
N ARG A 73 9.17 30.84 -13.49
CA ARG A 73 8.93 32.03 -12.69
C ARG A 73 10.24 32.65 -12.18
N LEU A 74 11.15 31.85 -11.63
CA LEU A 74 12.45 32.33 -11.16
C LEU A 74 13.29 32.89 -12.31
N ARG A 75 13.25 32.25 -13.49
CA ARG A 75 13.94 32.74 -14.69
C ARG A 75 13.39 34.08 -15.17
N ALA A 76 12.07 34.22 -15.22
CA ALA A 76 11.40 35.47 -15.60
C ALA A 76 11.76 36.63 -14.65
N VAL A 77 11.79 36.36 -13.33
CA VAL A 77 12.17 37.36 -12.31
C VAL A 77 13.65 37.78 -12.44
N ARG A 78 14.55 36.85 -12.78
CA ARG A 78 15.98 37.15 -12.97
C ARG A 78 16.27 37.96 -14.23
N LEU A 79 15.55 37.69 -15.33
CA LEU A 79 15.70 38.42 -16.60
C LEU A 79 15.07 39.82 -16.56
N GLY A 80 14.10 40.06 -15.67
CA GLY A 80 13.43 41.35 -15.52
C GLY A 80 14.15 42.38 -14.64
N ARG A 81 15.38 42.09 -14.15
CA ARG A 81 16.15 43.03 -13.32
C ARG A 81 17.17 43.77 -14.21
N PRO A 82 16.85 44.97 -14.72
CA PRO A 82 17.87 45.79 -15.39
C PRO A 82 18.98 46.17 -14.39
N PRO A 83 20.25 46.23 -14.81
CA PRO A 83 21.33 46.67 -13.94
C PRO A 83 21.04 48.10 -13.48
N ALA A 84 20.94 48.29 -12.16
CA ALA A 84 20.86 49.61 -11.56
C ALA A 84 22.16 50.35 -11.91
N ARG A 85 22.04 51.41 -12.71
CA ARG A 85 23.07 52.44 -12.87
C ARG A 85 23.11 53.32 -11.65
#